data_AF-A0A1V6D5T3-F1
#
_entry.id   AF-A0A1V6D5T3-F1
#
_cell.length_a   1.000
_cell.length_b   1.000
_cell.length_c   1.000
_cell.angle_alpha   90.00
_cell.angle_beta   90.00
_cell.angle_gamma   90.00
#
_symmetry.space_group_name_H-M   'P 1'
#
loop_
_entity.id
_entity.type
_entity.pdbx_description
1 polymer ?
#
loop_
_entity_poly.entity_id
_entity_poly.type
_entity_poly.pdbx_seq_one_letter_code
_entity_poly.pdbx_strand_id
1 'polypeptide(L)'
;MSESKWLGLATKRLDLSKGGTGSPKMEYLMVAVLGLIIALSLGFTLWGVFFGDSSGPAGGMEGDIHFQCTACSNEFTKSGEEMEKIMPTALMPEMGLLQVDCPKCGKKESCLMQTKCPNCGKYYLSDMMVANAKAFDEAKAAARAEGKDPSTVMPVFPAAGEQPKDVCKHCGTDRVQWYIDYYKKRRG
;
A
#
# COMPACT_ATOMS: atom_id res chain seq x y z
N MET A 1 -31.87 26.38 -1.34
CA MET A 1 -31.42 27.71 -1.79
C MET A 1 -30.01 27.93 -1.27
N SER A 2 -28.99 27.82 -2.13
CA SER A 2 -27.65 28.36 -1.92
C SER A 2 -26.91 28.26 -3.26
N GLU A 3 -26.45 29.41 -3.73
CA GLU A 3 -26.10 29.70 -5.12
C GLU A 3 -24.76 29.12 -5.56
N SER A 4 -24.77 28.62 -6.79
CA SER A 4 -23.63 28.24 -7.62
C SER A 4 -22.86 29.46 -8.13
N LYS A 5 -21.66 29.70 -7.60
CA LYS A 5 -20.65 30.60 -8.20
C LYS A 5 -19.55 29.77 -8.87
N TRP A 6 -19.75 29.42 -10.13
CA TRP A 6 -18.68 28.90 -10.99
C TRP A 6 -17.96 30.07 -11.63
N LEU A 7 -16.69 30.23 -11.25
CA LEU A 7 -15.76 31.22 -11.78
C LEU A 7 -15.43 30.91 -13.24
N GLY A 8 -15.62 31.93 -14.09
CA GLY A 8 -15.27 31.91 -15.50
C GLY A 8 -13.77 31.75 -15.70
N LEU A 9 -13.37 30.58 -16.19
CA LEU A 9 -12.07 30.37 -16.80
C LEU A 9 -12.11 30.96 -18.22
N ALA A 10 -11.54 32.15 -18.33
CA ALA A 10 -11.28 32.82 -19.60
C ALA A 10 -10.39 31.93 -20.48
N THR A 11 -11.02 31.29 -21.46
CA THR A 11 -10.36 30.66 -22.61
C THR A 11 -9.62 31.73 -23.40
N LYS A 12 -8.34 31.94 -23.10
CA LYS A 12 -7.41 32.62 -24.02
C LYS A 12 -7.27 31.72 -25.25
N ARG A 13 -8.05 32.02 -26.29
CA ARG A 13 -7.77 31.58 -27.66
C ARG A 13 -6.39 32.11 -28.02
N LEU A 14 -5.42 31.22 -28.12
CA LEU A 14 -4.17 31.54 -28.78
C LEU A 14 -4.46 31.52 -30.27
N ASP A 15 -4.62 32.71 -30.84
CA ASP A 15 -4.60 32.95 -32.29
C ASP A 15 -3.24 32.53 -32.84
N LEU A 16 -3.12 31.25 -33.20
CA LEU A 16 -2.05 30.73 -34.05
C LEU A 16 -2.35 31.16 -35.50
N SER A 17 -2.03 32.41 -35.84
CA SER A 17 -2.08 32.87 -37.22
C SER A 17 -0.87 33.74 -37.56
N LYS A 18 0.15 33.11 -38.16
CA LYS A 18 0.77 33.57 -39.41
C LYS A 18 1.83 32.58 -39.86
N GLY A 19 1.46 31.79 -40.88
CA GLY A 19 2.39 30.98 -41.64
C GLY A 19 3.41 31.88 -42.34
N GLY A 20 4.65 31.85 -41.86
CA GLY A 20 5.79 32.09 -42.73
C GLY A 20 6.03 30.80 -43.51
N THR A 21 6.02 30.87 -44.83
CA THR A 21 6.54 29.82 -45.71
C THR A 21 8.02 29.64 -45.39
N GLY A 22 8.29 28.83 -44.37
CA GLY A 22 9.61 28.49 -43.91
C GLY A 22 10.28 27.65 -44.98
N SER A 23 11.53 27.99 -45.28
CA SER A 23 12.45 27.14 -46.03
C SER A 23 12.28 25.68 -45.58
N PRO A 24 12.20 24.70 -46.50
CA PRO A 24 11.94 23.29 -46.15
C PRO A 24 12.94 22.75 -45.12
N LYS A 25 14.12 23.36 -45.04
CA LYS A 25 15.15 23.07 -44.02
C LYS A 25 14.66 23.26 -42.58
N MET A 26 13.79 24.23 -42.30
CA MET A 26 13.26 24.49 -40.94
C MET A 26 12.19 23.47 -40.53
N GLU A 27 11.38 22.98 -41.47
CA GLU A 27 10.37 21.94 -41.20
C GLU A 27 11.05 20.62 -40.83
N TYR A 28 12.07 20.20 -41.59
CA TYR A 28 12.85 19.00 -41.25
C TYR A 28 13.56 19.13 -39.90
N LEU A 29 14.05 20.33 -39.56
CA LEU A 29 14.73 20.57 -38.29
C LEU A 29 13.76 20.46 -37.11
N MET A 30 12.55 20.99 -37.22
CA MET A 30 11.52 20.84 -36.18
C MET A 30 11.08 19.39 -35.99
N VAL A 31 10.85 18.64 -37.08
CA VAL A 31 10.44 17.22 -36.99
C VAL A 31 11.54 16.37 -36.36
N ALA A 32 12.82 16.62 -36.71
CA ALA A 32 13.95 15.90 -36.13
C ALA A 32 14.09 16.16 -34.62
N VAL A 33 13.94 17.41 -34.19
CA VAL A 33 14.00 17.77 -32.76
C VAL A 33 12.86 17.10 -31.98
N LEU A 34 11.63 17.11 -32.52
CA LEU A 34 10.48 16.48 -31.87
C LEU A 34 10.67 14.96 -31.73
N GLY A 35 11.15 14.30 -32.79
CA GLY A 35 11.44 12.87 -32.79
C GLY A 35 12.49 12.49 -31.73
N LEU A 36 13.53 13.32 -31.57
CA LEU A 36 14.58 13.11 -30.57
C LEU A 36 14.06 13.25 -29.14
N ILE A 37 13.18 14.22 -28.86
CA ILE A 37 12.57 14.39 -27.53
C ILE A 37 11.72 13.16 -27.17
N ILE A 38 10.92 12.64 -28.12
CA ILE A 38 10.09 11.46 -27.88
C ILE A 38 10.98 10.24 -27.63
N ALA A 39 12.01 10.02 -28.44
CA ALA A 39 12.95 8.92 -28.28
C ALA A 39 13.69 8.99 -26.93
N LEU A 40 14.15 10.16 -26.51
CA LEU A 40 14.78 10.35 -25.21
C LEU A 40 13.79 10.15 -24.05
N SER A 41 12.55 10.61 -24.18
CA SER A 41 11.53 10.46 -23.14
C SER A 41 11.18 8.98 -22.94
N LEU A 42 10.99 8.23 -24.03
CA LEU A 42 10.76 6.78 -23.97
C LEU A 42 11.99 6.04 -23.50
N GLY A 43 13.18 6.42 -23.98
CA GLY A 43 14.45 5.85 -23.53
C GLY A 43 14.68 6.04 -22.04
N PHE A 44 14.42 7.23 -21.50
CA PHE A 44 14.56 7.52 -20.07
C PHE A 44 13.50 6.81 -19.22
N THR A 45 12.27 6.67 -19.73
CA THR A 45 11.21 5.92 -19.06
C THR A 45 11.56 4.43 -19.01
N LEU A 46 11.99 3.85 -20.13
CA LEU A 46 12.40 2.45 -20.19
C LEU A 46 13.69 2.22 -19.39
N TRP A 47 14.65 3.14 -19.44
CA TRP A 47 15.85 3.08 -18.61
C TRP A 47 15.48 3.12 -17.13
N GLY A 48 14.58 4.00 -16.69
CA GLY A 48 14.11 4.02 -15.31
C GLY A 48 13.41 2.73 -14.87
N VAL A 49 12.78 2.00 -15.80
CA VAL A 49 12.13 0.71 -15.53
C VAL A 49 13.14 -0.46 -15.51
N PHE A 50 14.18 -0.43 -16.36
CA PHE A 50 15.11 -1.56 -16.53
C PHE A 50 16.48 -1.40 -15.86
N PHE A 51 16.96 -0.16 -15.68
CA PHE A 51 18.31 0.18 -15.20
C PHE A 51 18.36 1.32 -14.19
N GLY A 52 17.25 2.05 -13.97
CA GLY A 52 17.11 2.89 -12.80
C GLY A 52 17.20 1.97 -11.60
N ASP A 53 18.17 2.24 -10.73
CA ASP A 53 18.29 1.59 -9.42
C ASP A 53 16.88 1.28 -8.91
N SER A 54 16.64 0.03 -8.53
CA SER A 54 15.45 -0.43 -7.84
C SER A 54 15.16 0.32 -6.51
N SER A 55 15.87 1.43 -6.26
CA SER A 55 15.59 2.51 -5.31
C SER A 55 14.41 3.42 -5.69
N GLY A 56 13.45 2.93 -6.48
CA GLY A 56 12.08 3.33 -6.20
C GLY A 56 11.81 3.13 -4.71
N PRO A 57 10.80 3.77 -4.09
CA PRO A 57 10.38 3.44 -2.72
C PRO A 57 9.78 2.02 -2.61
N ALA A 58 10.23 1.07 -3.43
CA ALA A 58 10.52 -0.28 -2.99
C ALA A 58 11.56 -0.20 -1.87
N GLY A 59 11.12 0.29 -0.71
CA GLY A 59 11.72 -0.14 0.54
C GLY A 59 11.56 -1.64 0.55
N GLY A 60 12.59 -2.35 0.07
CA GLY A 60 12.84 -3.70 0.52
C GLY A 60 12.65 -3.65 2.02
N MET A 61 11.88 -4.58 2.57
CA MET A 61 11.69 -4.67 4.00
C MET A 61 13.02 -5.13 4.61
N GLU A 62 14.07 -4.31 4.49
CA GLU A 62 15.31 -4.37 5.25
C GLU A 62 14.93 -3.99 6.67
N GLY A 63 14.39 -4.99 7.35
CA GLY A 63 13.75 -4.82 8.62
C GLY A 63 13.28 -6.16 9.13
N ASP A 64 13.64 -6.41 10.38
CA ASP A 64 13.07 -7.46 11.18
C ASP A 64 11.56 -7.24 11.33
N ILE A 65 10.76 -8.19 10.81
CA ILE A 65 9.31 -8.16 10.91
C ILE A 65 8.91 -8.91 12.18
N HIS A 66 8.24 -8.20 13.08
CA HIS A 66 7.79 -8.74 14.35
C HIS A 66 6.40 -9.36 14.21
N PHE A 67 6.24 -10.57 14.75
CA PHE A 67 5.00 -11.32 14.76
C PHE A 67 4.60 -11.66 16.19
N GLN A 68 3.29 -11.71 16.43
CA GLN A 68 2.72 -12.16 17.68
C GLN A 68 1.64 -13.21 17.43
N CYS A 69 1.77 -14.35 18.09
CA CYS A 69 0.75 -15.39 18.06
C CYS A 69 -0.47 -14.94 18.88
N THR A 70 -1.67 -14.97 18.28
CA THR A 70 -2.93 -14.65 18.97
C THR A 70 -3.33 -15.71 19.99
N ALA A 71 -2.84 -16.95 19.83
CA ALA A 71 -3.23 -18.07 20.68
C ALA A 71 -2.35 -18.28 21.92
N CYS A 72 -1.03 -18.02 21.84
CA CYS A 72 -0.10 -18.22 22.95
C CYS A 72 0.66 -16.94 23.33
N SER A 73 0.35 -15.82 22.68
CA SER A 73 0.99 -14.50 22.89
C SER A 73 2.51 -14.49 22.70
N ASN A 74 3.10 -15.54 22.09
CA ASN A 74 4.52 -15.59 21.83
C ASN A 74 4.90 -14.62 20.71
N GLU A 75 5.91 -13.80 20.98
CA GLU A 75 6.50 -12.88 20.02
C GLU A 75 7.73 -13.52 19.39
N PHE A 76 7.92 -13.28 18.10
CA PHE A 76 9.11 -13.70 17.36
C PHE A 76 9.32 -12.77 16.17
N THR A 77 10.51 -12.84 15.61
CA THR A 77 10.93 -11.98 14.51
C THR A 77 11.35 -12.85 13.34
N LYS A 78 11.03 -12.42 12.13
CA LYS A 78 11.58 -13.01 10.90
C LYS A 78 12.29 -11.94 10.09
N SER A 79 13.38 -12.33 9.44
CA SER A 79 14.08 -11.44 8.50
C SER A 79 13.21 -11.22 7.26
N GLY A 80 13.41 -10.06 6.61
CA GLY A 80 12.78 -9.75 5.33
C GLY A 80 13.01 -10.83 4.27
N GLU A 81 14.21 -11.42 4.22
CA GLU A 81 14.57 -12.49 3.26
C GLU A 81 13.75 -13.77 3.45
N GLU A 82 13.49 -14.18 4.70
CA GLU A 82 12.62 -15.33 4.97
C GLU A 82 11.17 -15.02 4.58
N MET A 83 10.75 -13.78 4.82
CA MET A 83 9.41 -13.33 4.46
C MET A 83 9.20 -13.24 2.96
N GLU A 84 10.22 -12.84 2.18
CA GLU A 84 10.17 -12.81 0.72
C GLU A 84 9.96 -14.21 0.13
N LYS A 85 10.47 -15.27 0.76
CA LYS A 85 10.22 -16.65 0.33
C LYS A 85 8.79 -17.11 0.62
N ILE A 86 8.19 -16.60 1.70
CA ILE A 86 6.84 -16.99 2.15
C ILE A 86 5.77 -16.15 1.46
N MET A 87 6.07 -14.88 1.16
CA MET A 87 5.16 -13.94 0.52
C MET A 87 4.55 -14.47 -0.78
N PRO A 88 5.27 -15.00 -1.78
CA PRO A 88 4.66 -15.45 -3.04
C PRO A 88 3.72 -16.63 -2.87
N THR A 89 3.86 -17.41 -1.79
CA THR A 89 2.95 -18.53 -1.47
C THR A 89 1.77 -18.08 -0.61
N ALA A 90 1.95 -17.03 0.20
CA ALA A 90 0.91 -16.43 1.05
C ALA A 90 0.14 -15.28 0.35
N LEU A 91 0.66 -14.77 -0.78
CA LEU A 91 0.06 -13.74 -1.61
C LEU A 91 -0.90 -14.40 -2.60
N MET A 92 -2.10 -14.68 -2.14
CA MET A 92 -3.25 -14.25 -2.94
C MET A 92 -3.40 -12.74 -2.66
N PRO A 93 -2.98 -11.86 -3.60
CA PRO A 93 -2.74 -10.43 -3.34
C PRO A 93 -3.99 -9.59 -3.00
N GLU A 94 -5.19 -10.18 -3.00
CA GLU A 94 -6.42 -9.46 -2.69
C GLU A 94 -6.80 -9.44 -1.18
N MET A 95 -6.13 -10.21 -0.31
CA MET A 95 -6.78 -10.67 0.94
C MET A 95 -6.01 -10.39 2.24
N GLY A 96 -5.17 -9.35 2.27
CA GLY A 96 -4.94 -8.47 3.43
C GLY A 96 -4.35 -8.99 4.76
N LEU A 97 -4.27 -10.30 5.03
CA LEU A 97 -3.81 -10.85 6.32
C LEU A 97 -2.76 -11.92 6.09
N LEU A 98 -1.50 -11.54 6.26
CA LEU A 98 -0.38 -12.48 6.20
C LEU A 98 -0.32 -13.24 7.52
N GLN A 99 -0.98 -14.41 7.55
CA GLN A 99 -1.03 -15.30 8.69
C GLN A 99 0.09 -16.34 8.61
N VAL A 100 0.92 -16.42 9.65
CA VAL A 100 2.06 -17.37 9.72
C VAL A 100 1.79 -18.40 10.81
N ASP A 101 2.35 -19.60 10.66
CA ASP A 101 2.29 -20.64 11.67
C ASP A 101 3.15 -20.28 12.90
N CYS A 102 2.64 -20.58 14.10
CA CYS A 102 3.37 -20.29 15.32
C CYS A 102 4.45 -21.37 15.58
N PRO A 103 5.74 -21.00 15.69
CA PRO A 103 6.80 -21.97 15.94
C PRO A 103 6.75 -22.59 17.35
N LYS A 104 6.08 -21.93 18.31
CA LYS A 104 6.03 -22.37 19.71
C LYS A 104 4.86 -23.30 20.01
N CYS A 105 3.67 -23.00 19.51
CA CYS A 105 2.47 -23.79 19.77
C CYS A 105 2.02 -24.65 18.59
N GLY A 106 2.62 -24.48 17.41
CA GLY A 106 2.26 -25.24 16.20
C GLY A 106 0.90 -24.90 15.61
N LYS A 107 0.16 -23.92 16.16
CA LYS A 107 -1.11 -23.49 15.58
C LYS A 107 -0.84 -22.77 14.26
N LYS A 108 -1.47 -23.29 13.21
CA LYS A 108 -1.40 -22.73 11.87
C LYS A 108 -2.11 -21.38 11.81
N GLU A 109 -1.62 -20.50 10.95
CA GLU A 109 -2.27 -19.22 10.63
C GLU A 109 -2.57 -18.31 11.84
N SER A 110 -1.89 -18.52 12.97
CA SER A 110 -2.23 -17.86 14.24
C SER A 110 -1.36 -16.65 14.57
N CYS A 111 -0.32 -16.40 13.78
CA CYS A 111 0.60 -15.30 13.99
C CYS A 111 0.25 -14.12 13.09
N LEU A 112 0.12 -12.96 13.72
CA LEU A 112 -0.17 -11.69 13.05
C LEU A 112 1.03 -10.77 13.15
N MET A 113 1.22 -9.95 12.12
CA MET A 113 2.29 -8.96 12.08
C MET A 113 2.01 -7.82 13.07
N GLN A 114 3.00 -7.51 13.91
CA GLN A 114 2.95 -6.35 14.80
C GLN A 114 3.34 -5.08 14.03
N THR A 115 2.72 -3.97 14.38
CA THR A 115 3.09 -2.65 13.86
C THR A 115 3.98 -1.92 14.85
N LYS A 116 5.04 -1.28 14.38
CA LYS A 116 5.83 -0.32 15.16
C LYS A 116 5.06 0.98 15.37
N CYS A 117 4.94 1.43 16.62
CA CYS A 117 4.38 2.74 16.92
C CYS A 117 5.34 3.85 16.50
N PRO A 118 4.90 4.86 15.73
CA PRO A 118 5.77 5.96 15.31
C PRO A 118 6.14 6.92 16.45
N ASN A 119 5.37 6.94 17.54
CA ASN A 119 5.62 7.83 18.68
C ASN A 119 6.59 7.20 19.70
N CYS A 120 6.30 5.98 20.19
CA CYS A 120 7.12 5.34 21.23
C CYS A 120 8.10 4.27 20.70
N GLY A 121 8.04 3.93 19.41
CA GLY A 121 8.91 2.93 18.77
C GLY A 121 8.63 1.47 19.14
N LYS A 122 7.72 1.20 20.08
CA LYS A 122 7.37 -0.16 20.50
C LYS A 122 6.46 -0.85 19.48
N TYR A 123 6.62 -2.16 19.33
CA TYR A 123 5.73 -3.00 18.54
C TYR A 123 4.46 -3.32 19.31
N TYR A 124 3.34 -3.34 18.60
CA TYR A 124 2.06 -3.72 19.15
C TYR A 124 1.18 -4.36 18.08
N LEU A 125 0.21 -5.15 18.53
CA LEU A 125 -0.78 -5.75 17.66
C LEU A 125 -2.00 -4.82 17.56
N SER A 126 -2.31 -4.39 16.34
CA SER A 126 -3.45 -3.51 16.05
C SER A 126 -4.76 -4.23 16.35
N ASP A 127 -5.68 -3.57 17.07
CA ASP A 127 -6.99 -4.16 17.41
C ASP A 127 -7.81 -4.50 16.16
N MET A 128 -7.62 -3.74 15.07
CA MET A 128 -8.22 -4.04 13.77
C MET A 128 -7.74 -5.40 13.23
N MET A 129 -6.44 -5.68 13.30
CA MET A 129 -5.90 -6.96 12.84
C MET A 129 -6.41 -8.13 13.68
N VAL A 130 -6.52 -7.94 15.00
CA VAL A 130 -7.08 -8.95 15.91
C VAL A 130 -8.55 -9.21 15.61
N ALA A 131 -9.35 -8.16 15.44
CA ALA A 131 -10.77 -8.28 15.11
C ALA A 131 -10.99 -8.98 13.77
N ASN A 132 -10.22 -8.61 12.73
CA ASN A 132 -10.33 -9.25 11.42
C ASN A 132 -9.90 -10.73 11.46
N ALA A 133 -8.83 -11.06 12.17
CA ALA A 133 -8.41 -12.45 12.34
C ALA A 133 -9.48 -13.28 13.05
N LYS A 134 -10.07 -12.74 14.13
CA LYS A 134 -11.17 -13.40 14.84
C LYS A 134 -12.40 -13.61 13.94
N ALA A 135 -12.81 -12.58 13.20
CA ALA A 135 -13.93 -12.68 12.27
C ALA A 135 -13.68 -13.73 11.17
N PHE A 136 -12.42 -13.85 10.72
CA PHE A 136 -12.04 -14.86 9.74
C PHE A 136 -12.07 -16.28 10.32
N ASP A 137 -11.60 -16.47 11.55
CA ASP A 137 -11.68 -17.74 12.25
C ASP A 137 -13.14 -18.18 12.47
N GLU A 138 -14.01 -17.24 12.85
CA GLU A 138 -15.45 -17.47 12.98
C GLU A 138 -16.10 -17.85 11.65
N ALA A 139 -15.76 -17.15 10.56
CA ALA A 139 -16.25 -17.45 9.22
C ALA A 139 -15.78 -18.82 8.71
N LYS A 140 -14.50 -19.18 8.97
CA LYS A 140 -13.97 -20.52 8.68
C LYS A 140 -14.68 -21.61 9.49
N ALA A 141 -14.96 -21.35 10.78
CA ALA A 141 -15.69 -22.28 11.63
C ALA A 141 -17.14 -22.47 11.13
N ALA A 142 -17.83 -21.40 10.73
CA ALA A 142 -19.16 -21.46 10.15
C ALA A 142 -19.19 -22.25 8.83
N ALA A 143 -18.25 -21.99 7.92
CA ALA A 143 -18.14 -22.74 6.66
C ALA A 143 -17.94 -24.24 6.90
N ARG A 144 -17.09 -24.62 7.87
CA ARG A 144 -16.90 -26.02 8.26
C ARG A 144 -18.18 -26.66 8.81
N ALA A 145 -18.95 -25.93 9.62
CA ALA A 145 -20.23 -26.41 10.14
C ALA A 145 -21.26 -26.66 9.02
N GLU A 146 -21.17 -25.91 7.92
CA GLU A 146 -21.99 -26.10 6.71
C GLU A 146 -21.42 -27.16 5.74
N GLY A 147 -20.30 -27.81 6.07
CA GLY A 147 -19.63 -28.77 5.18
C GLY A 147 -18.93 -28.13 3.98
N LYS A 148 -18.73 -26.81 3.99
CA LYS A 148 -17.98 -26.07 2.96
C LYS A 148 -16.50 -26.09 3.27
N ASP A 149 -15.67 -26.02 2.23
CA ASP A 149 -14.22 -25.93 2.39
C ASP A 149 -13.85 -24.55 2.97
N PRO A 150 -13.18 -24.47 4.14
CA PRO A 150 -12.75 -23.21 4.75
C PRO A 150 -11.79 -22.39 3.87
N SER A 151 -11.14 -23.00 2.87
CA SER A 151 -10.29 -22.30 1.90
C SER A 151 -11.08 -21.34 1.00
N THR A 152 -12.40 -21.54 0.87
CA THR A 152 -13.29 -20.70 0.06
C THR A 152 -13.82 -19.47 0.82
N VAL A 153 -13.54 -19.38 2.12
CA VAL A 153 -13.99 -18.26 2.95
C VAL A 153 -13.17 -17.03 2.62
N MET A 154 -13.85 -15.97 2.19
CA MET A 154 -13.23 -14.67 1.98
C MET A 154 -13.08 -13.93 3.32
N PRO A 155 -12.04 -13.10 3.52
CA PRO A 155 -11.89 -12.24 4.66
C PRO A 155 -13.11 -11.34 4.76
N VAL A 156 -13.71 -11.35 5.94
CA VAL A 156 -14.84 -10.49 6.26
C VAL A 156 -14.25 -9.12 6.61
N PHE A 157 -14.42 -8.16 5.70
CA PHE A 157 -14.17 -6.76 6.05
C PHE A 157 -15.33 -6.28 6.93
N PRO A 158 -15.07 -5.65 8.09
CA PRO A 158 -16.14 -5.08 8.90
C PRO A 158 -16.92 -4.07 8.05
N ALA A 159 -18.24 -4.06 8.21
CA ALA A 159 -19.12 -3.14 7.49
C ALA A 159 -18.64 -1.69 7.68
N ALA A 160 -18.72 -0.88 6.62
CA ALA A 160 -18.27 0.50 6.63
C ALA A 160 -19.04 1.30 7.70
N GLY A 161 -18.38 1.57 8.84
CA GLY A 161 -18.98 2.32 9.96
C GLY A 161 -18.30 2.09 11.30
N GLU A 162 -17.63 0.95 11.49
CA GLU A 162 -17.09 0.57 12.81
C GLU A 162 -15.67 0.00 12.70
N GLN A 163 -14.80 0.68 11.97
CA GLN A 163 -13.39 0.28 11.93
C GLN A 163 -12.73 0.57 13.28
N PRO A 164 -12.16 -0.44 13.95
CA PRO A 164 -11.42 -0.23 15.19
C PRO A 164 -10.29 0.77 14.93
N LYS A 165 -10.15 1.76 15.81
CA LYS A 165 -9.02 2.71 15.72
C LYS A 165 -7.72 1.97 15.97
N ASP A 166 -6.70 2.24 15.16
CA ASP A 166 -5.36 1.68 15.35
C ASP A 166 -4.60 2.48 16.41
N VAL A 167 -4.92 2.23 17.67
CA VAL A 167 -4.35 2.93 18.82
C VAL A 167 -3.24 2.08 19.44
N CYS A 168 -2.06 2.68 19.61
CA CYS A 168 -0.95 2.02 20.28
C CYS A 168 -1.29 1.72 21.74
N LYS A 169 -1.25 0.45 22.13
CA LYS A 169 -1.54 0.00 23.50
C LYS A 169 -0.53 0.49 24.55
N HIS A 170 0.66 0.93 24.12
CA HIS A 170 1.71 1.39 25.03
C HIS A 170 1.62 2.87 25.38
N CYS A 171 1.20 3.72 24.44
CA CYS A 171 1.21 5.18 24.62
C CYS A 171 -0.10 5.88 24.19
N GLY A 172 -1.12 5.15 23.76
CA GLY A 172 -2.42 5.71 23.37
C GLY A 172 -2.39 6.52 22.07
N THR A 173 -1.29 6.50 21.30
CA THR A 173 -1.21 7.22 20.03
C THR A 173 -2.04 6.52 18.96
N ASP A 174 -3.00 7.24 18.38
CA ASP A 174 -3.70 6.83 17.17
C ASP A 174 -2.74 6.95 15.97
N ARG A 175 -2.39 5.80 15.38
CA ARG A 175 -1.41 5.73 14.30
C ARG A 175 -1.87 6.47 13.05
N VAL A 176 -3.16 6.36 12.72
CA VAL A 176 -3.74 7.00 11.52
C VAL A 176 -3.71 8.51 11.69
N GLN A 177 -4.17 9.00 12.85
CA GLN A 177 -4.14 10.42 13.15
C GLN A 177 -2.70 10.97 13.15
N TRP A 178 -1.74 10.22 13.72
CA TRP A 178 -0.33 10.60 13.72
C TRP A 178 0.22 10.82 12.29
N TYR A 179 -0.06 9.90 11.36
CA TYR A 179 0.38 10.06 9.96
C TYR A 179 -0.30 11.24 9.26
N ILE A 180 -1.60 11.43 9.49
CA ILE A 180 -2.34 12.59 8.95
C ILE A 180 -1.65 13.89 9.39
N ASP A 181 -1.33 14.02 10.68
CA ASP A 181 -0.70 15.21 11.24
C ASP A 181 0.75 15.38 10.75
N TYR A 182 1.50 14.28 10.66
CA TYR A 182 2.87 14.28 10.13
C TYR A 182 2.94 14.78 8.68
N TYR A 183 2.08 14.29 7.79
CA TYR A 183 2.07 14.72 6.38
C TYR A 183 1.50 16.13 6.20
N LYS A 184 0.50 16.54 7.01
CA LYS A 184 0.02 17.92 7.02
C LYS A 184 1.14 18.89 7.36
N LYS A 185 1.93 18.60 8.39
CA LYS A 185 3.07 19.44 8.80
C LYS A 185 4.16 19.57 7.74
N ARG A 186 4.39 18.54 6.91
CA ARG A 186 5.41 18.60 5.83
C ARG A 186 4.97 19.36 4.58
N ARG A 187 3.67 19.62 4.42
CA ARG A 187 3.12 20.33 3.26
C ARG A 187 2.90 21.83 3.48
N GLY A 188 2.94 22.28 4.74
CA GLY A 188 2.84 23.69 5.12
C GLY A 188 4.21 24.28 5.40
#